data_AF-A0A3D1AQZ0-F1
#
_entry.id   AF-A0A3D1AQZ0-F1
#
_cell.length_a   1.000
_cell.length_b   1.000
_cell.length_c   1.000
_cell.angle_alpha   90.00
_cell.angle_beta   90.00
_cell.angle_gamma   90.00
#
_symmetry.space_group_name_H-M   'P 1'
#
loop_
_entity.id
_entity.type
_entity.pdbx_description
1 polymer ?
#
loop_
_entity_poly.entity_id
_entity_poly.type
_entity_poly.pdbx_seq_one_letter_code
_entity_poly.pdbx_strand_id
1 'polypeptide(L)'
;GIESTVLSLAEDRPVLLRPGSITVPQLESVVGPVEVRLESSAAAHASPGQHKQHYQPVTPLHLGGPLKTGRGAYLWLRKPLRAARSIAMPDNAAEYAAILYSTLHEMDAEHLDWIAVEMPPDEPEWSGVRDRLTRAGR
;
A
#
# COMPACT_ATOMS: atom_id res chain seq x y z
N GLY A 1 8.83 1.53 -12.97
CA GLY A 1 8.64 0.41 -13.91
C GLY A 1 9.61 -0.75 -13.69
N ILE A 2 10.20 -0.91 -12.50
CA ILE A 2 10.95 -2.10 -12.08
C ILE A 2 10.42 -2.41 -10.67
N GLU A 3 10.21 -3.68 -10.36
CA GLU A 3 9.71 -4.13 -9.06
C GLU A 3 10.66 -3.69 -7.93
N SER A 4 10.15 -3.50 -6.71
CA SER A 4 10.98 -3.11 -5.56
C SER A 4 11.91 -4.25 -5.15
N THR A 5 13.16 -3.90 -4.84
CA THR A 5 14.16 -4.83 -4.27
C THR A 5 13.71 -5.29 -2.89
N VAL A 6 13.71 -6.60 -2.63
CA VAL A 6 13.33 -7.17 -1.32
C VAL A 6 14.55 -7.80 -0.67
N LEU A 7 14.95 -7.27 0.47
CA LEU A 7 16.06 -7.75 1.29
C LEU A 7 15.53 -8.26 2.64
N SER A 8 15.87 -9.47 3.03
CA SER A 8 15.62 -10.01 4.37
C SER A 8 16.80 -9.69 5.29
N LEU A 9 16.48 -9.27 6.52
CA LEU A 9 17.42 -9.06 7.62
C LEU A 9 17.12 -10.00 8.81
N ALA A 10 16.37 -11.07 8.58
CA ALA A 10 15.98 -12.02 9.62
C ALA A 10 17.11 -12.97 10.03
N GLU A 11 18.09 -13.15 9.15
CA GLU A 11 19.28 -13.98 9.38
C GLU A 11 20.50 -13.09 9.68
N ASP A 12 21.59 -13.68 10.17
CA ASP A 12 22.85 -12.97 10.46
C ASP A 12 23.48 -12.31 9.22
N ARG A 13 23.12 -12.79 8.03
CA ARG A 13 23.52 -12.19 6.75
C ARG A 13 22.29 -11.68 6.00
N PRO A 14 22.33 -10.44 5.46
CA PRO A 14 21.26 -9.94 4.61
C PRO A 14 21.07 -10.82 3.36
N VAL A 15 19.82 -11.19 3.07
CA VAL A 15 19.48 -12.07 1.93
C VAL A 15 18.62 -11.32 0.92
N LEU A 16 19.10 -11.20 -0.32
CA LEU A 16 18.31 -10.68 -1.44
C LEU A 16 17.31 -11.73 -1.90
N LEU A 17 16.03 -11.46 -1.65
CA LEU A 17 14.91 -12.32 -2.02
C LEU A 17 14.30 -11.95 -3.38
N ARG A 18 14.35 -10.67 -3.77
CA ARG A 18 13.89 -10.22 -5.09
C ARG A 18 14.73 -9.08 -5.64
N PRO A 19 15.29 -9.19 -6.86
CA PRO A 19 15.95 -8.09 -7.53
C PRO A 19 14.96 -6.99 -7.90
N GLY A 20 15.42 -5.74 -7.85
CA GLY A 20 14.59 -4.59 -8.20
C GLY A 20 15.43 -3.41 -8.67
N SER A 21 14.93 -2.19 -8.45
CA SER A 21 15.64 -0.95 -8.81
C SER A 21 16.95 -0.72 -8.06
N ILE A 22 17.14 -1.36 -6.90
CA ILE A 22 18.39 -1.31 -6.12
C ILE A 22 19.21 -2.57 -6.42
N THR A 23 20.44 -2.38 -6.88
CA THR A 23 21.37 -3.44 -7.27
C THR A 23 22.13 -4.02 -6.07
N VAL A 24 22.66 -5.25 -6.21
CA VAL A 24 23.48 -5.89 -5.17
C VAL A 24 24.68 -5.02 -4.73
N PRO A 25 25.48 -4.42 -5.64
CA PRO A 25 26.58 -3.56 -5.22
C PRO A 25 26.14 -2.34 -4.39
N GLN A 26 24.97 -1.77 -4.72
CA GLN A 26 24.41 -0.66 -3.94
C GLN A 26 24.00 -1.11 -2.54
N LEU A 27 23.42 -2.31 -2.39
CA LEU A 27 23.12 -2.89 -1.09
C LEU A 27 24.40 -3.17 -0.29
N GLU A 28 25.38 -3.84 -0.92
CA GLU A 28 26.63 -4.25 -0.27
C GLU A 28 27.46 -3.06 0.24
N SER A 29 27.36 -1.92 -0.44
CA SER A 29 28.02 -0.68 0.01
C SER A 29 27.50 -0.13 1.34
N VAL A 30 26.31 -0.56 1.79
CA VAL A 30 25.65 -0.07 3.01
C VAL A 30 25.61 -1.15 4.09
N VAL A 31 25.19 -2.37 3.74
CA VAL A 31 24.93 -3.44 4.72
C VAL A 31 26.05 -4.49 4.79
N GLY A 32 27.08 -4.36 3.96
CA GLY A 32 28.10 -5.40 3.80
C GLY A 32 27.62 -6.55 2.90
N PRO A 33 28.33 -7.68 2.86
CA PRO A 33 28.07 -8.77 1.91
C PRO A 33 26.61 -9.26 1.95
N VAL A 34 26.00 -9.39 0.77
CA VAL A 34 24.60 -9.83 0.62
C VAL A 34 24.56 -11.22 -0.01
N GLU A 35 23.82 -12.14 0.60
CA GLU A 35 23.55 -13.45 0.01
C GLU A 35 22.39 -13.34 -0.99
N VAL A 36 22.57 -13.88 -2.20
CA VAL A 36 21.56 -13.83 -3.25
C VAL A 36 20.83 -15.17 -3.30
N ARG A 37 19.60 -15.22 -2.78
CA ARG A 37 18.76 -16.43 -2.77
C ARG A 37 17.52 -16.19 -3.62
N LEU A 38 17.72 -16.30 -4.93
CA LEU A 38 16.65 -16.17 -5.92
C LEU A 38 15.87 -17.48 -5.97
N GLU A 39 14.69 -17.53 -5.37
CA GLU A 39 13.85 -18.73 -5.47
C GLU A 39 13.42 -18.96 -6.92
N SER A 40 13.86 -20.07 -7.49
CA SER A 40 13.30 -20.63 -8.72
C SER A 40 11.90 -21.15 -8.43
N SER A 41 10.89 -20.36 -8.78
CA SER A 41 9.46 -20.71 -8.91
C SER A 41 8.82 -21.59 -7.81
N ALA A 42 7.84 -20.99 -7.12
CA ALA A 42 6.64 -21.63 -6.58
C ALA A 42 6.63 -22.19 -5.14
N ALA A 43 7.50 -21.74 -4.23
CA ALA A 43 7.35 -22.07 -2.80
C ALA A 43 7.62 -20.89 -1.88
N ALA A 44 6.64 -19.99 -1.82
CA ALA A 44 6.25 -19.31 -0.59
C ALA A 44 7.36 -18.64 0.24
N HIS A 45 7.97 -17.58 -0.30
CA HIS A 45 8.27 -16.41 0.52
C HIS A 45 7.36 -15.26 0.07
N ALA A 46 6.40 -14.96 0.93
CA ALA A 46 5.42 -13.92 0.75
C ALA A 46 6.12 -12.59 0.41
N SER A 47 6.01 -12.16 -0.85
CA SER A 47 6.09 -10.73 -1.14
C SER A 47 5.04 -10.04 -0.26
N PRO A 48 5.38 -8.96 0.46
CA PRO A 48 4.37 -8.09 1.06
C PRO A 48 3.49 -7.60 -0.11
N GLY A 49 2.32 -8.20 -0.30
CA GLY A 49 1.56 -7.99 -1.53
C GLY A 49 0.44 -8.98 -1.80
N GLN A 50 0.67 -10.25 -1.46
CA GLN A 50 -0.08 -11.35 -2.09
C GLN A 50 -1.02 -12.11 -1.15
N HIS A 51 -0.99 -11.84 0.16
CA HIS A 51 -2.00 -12.35 1.07
C HIS A 51 -3.26 -11.48 0.99
N LYS A 52 -4.35 -12.08 0.49
CA LYS A 52 -5.68 -11.47 0.32
C LYS A 52 -6.28 -10.81 1.59
N GLN A 53 -5.67 -11.01 2.75
CA GLN A 53 -6.22 -10.61 4.06
C GLN A 53 -5.44 -9.48 4.76
N HIS A 54 -4.27 -9.08 4.27
CA HIS A 54 -3.44 -8.05 4.95
C HIS A 54 -3.79 -6.60 4.56
N TYR A 55 -4.80 -6.39 3.72
CA TYR A 55 -5.08 -5.08 3.09
C TYR A 55 -6.42 -4.47 3.47
N GLN A 56 -7.21 -5.16 4.28
CA GLN A 56 -8.52 -4.68 4.69
C GLN A 56 -8.37 -3.96 6.03
N PRO A 57 -8.63 -2.65 6.08
CA PRO A 57 -8.73 -1.97 7.36
C PRO A 57 -9.83 -2.63 8.20
N VAL A 58 -9.66 -2.60 9.53
CA VAL A 58 -10.72 -3.05 10.45
C VAL A 58 -11.94 -2.14 10.32
N THR A 59 -11.69 -0.85 10.08
CA THR A 59 -12.74 0.12 9.81
C THR A 59 -13.37 -0.13 8.45
N PRO A 60 -14.71 -0.18 8.33
CA PRO A 60 -15.39 -0.37 7.05
C PRO A 60 -14.94 0.66 6.00
N LEU A 61 -14.37 0.17 4.91
CA LEU A 61 -13.90 1.00 3.79
C LEU A 61 -14.91 1.02 2.65
N HIS A 62 -15.22 2.21 2.15
CA HIS A 62 -16.13 2.43 1.03
C HIS A 62 -15.50 3.29 -0.05
N LEU A 63 -15.73 2.93 -1.30
CA LEU A 63 -15.20 3.63 -2.47
C LEU A 63 -16.32 4.44 -3.15
N GLY A 64 -16.15 5.76 -3.22
CA GLY A 64 -17.12 6.67 -3.81
C GLY A 64 -18.47 6.75 -3.08
N GLY A 65 -19.42 7.46 -3.69
CA GLY A 65 -20.77 7.65 -3.15
C GLY A 65 -20.86 8.70 -2.02
N PRO A 66 -22.06 8.87 -1.41
CA PRO A 66 -22.24 9.79 -0.30
C PRO A 66 -21.60 9.26 0.99
N LEU A 67 -21.07 10.17 1.80
CA LEU A 67 -20.54 9.84 3.13
C LEU A 67 -21.64 9.25 4.02
N LYS A 68 -21.26 8.28 4.85
CA LYS A 68 -22.16 7.66 5.83
C LYS A 68 -22.32 8.56 7.06
N THR A 69 -23.36 8.33 7.85
CA THR A 69 -23.52 8.99 9.15
C THR A 69 -22.49 8.47 10.15
N GLY A 70 -22.14 9.28 11.14
CA GLY A 70 -21.15 8.93 12.17
C GLY A 70 -19.79 9.61 11.97
N ARG A 71 -18.81 9.19 12.76
CA ARG A 71 -17.42 9.66 12.71
C ARG A 71 -16.65 8.85 11.67
N GLY A 72 -16.31 9.47 10.55
CA GLY A 72 -15.47 8.82 9.54
C GLY A 72 -14.35 9.68 9.00
N ALA A 73 -13.46 8.99 8.27
CA ALA A 73 -12.39 9.60 7.50
C ALA A 73 -12.76 9.62 6.02
N TYR A 74 -12.45 10.73 5.36
CA TYR A 74 -12.60 10.88 3.92
C TYR A 74 -11.25 11.17 3.27
N LEU A 75 -10.78 10.25 2.43
CA LEU A 75 -9.58 10.39 1.63
C LEU A 75 -9.96 10.96 0.27
N TRP A 76 -9.48 12.15 -0.07
CA TRP A 76 -9.90 12.88 -1.28
C TRP A 76 -8.74 13.24 -2.18
N LEU A 77 -9.03 13.35 -3.48
CA LEU A 77 -8.08 13.75 -4.52
C LEU A 77 -8.39 15.15 -5.02
N ARG A 78 -9.67 15.45 -5.26
CA ARG A 78 -10.08 16.69 -5.94
C ARG A 78 -10.86 17.61 -5.03
N LYS A 79 -11.78 17.05 -4.23
CA LYS A 79 -12.74 17.85 -3.48
C LYS A 79 -12.86 17.39 -2.04
N PRO A 80 -12.49 18.22 -1.05
CA PRO A 80 -12.73 17.89 0.34
C PRO A 80 -14.23 17.85 0.64
N LEU A 81 -14.63 16.89 1.46
CA LEU A 81 -15.94 16.83 2.09
C LEU A 81 -15.80 16.93 3.61
N ARG A 82 -16.86 17.39 4.27
CA ARG A 82 -16.92 17.52 5.73
C ARG A 82 -17.09 16.12 6.36
N ALA A 83 -16.04 15.69 7.05
CA ALA A 83 -15.98 14.45 7.83
C ALA A 83 -15.16 14.70 9.11
N ALA A 84 -15.07 13.72 10.01
CA ALA A 84 -14.25 13.85 11.23
C ALA A 84 -12.75 13.95 10.90
N ARG A 85 -12.34 13.25 9.83
CA ARG A 85 -11.04 13.42 9.17
C ARG A 85 -11.26 13.63 7.68
N SER A 86 -10.59 14.63 7.11
CA SER A 86 -10.65 14.91 5.67
C SER A 86 -9.22 15.10 5.19
N ILE A 87 -8.71 14.13 4.44
CA ILE A 87 -7.28 13.98 4.13
C ILE A 87 -7.09 14.09 2.63
N ALA A 88 -6.22 15.03 2.23
CA ALA A 88 -5.77 15.16 0.85
C ALA A 88 -4.82 14.02 0.52
N MET A 89 -5.11 13.30 -0.56
CA MET A 89 -4.24 12.28 -1.11
C MET A 89 -3.50 12.83 -2.35
N PRO A 90 -2.28 12.36 -2.65
CA PRO A 90 -1.53 12.76 -3.83
C PRO A 90 -2.31 12.53 -5.12
N ASP A 91 -2.20 13.47 -6.06
CA ASP A 91 -2.81 13.38 -7.39
C ASP A 91 -1.97 12.54 -8.38
N ASN A 92 -0.88 11.95 -7.92
CA ASN A 92 -0.06 11.00 -8.65
C ASN A 92 -0.34 9.57 -8.20
N ALA A 93 -0.62 8.66 -9.14
CA ALA A 93 -0.98 7.27 -8.83
C ALA A 93 0.10 6.50 -8.05
N ALA A 94 1.39 6.76 -8.32
CA ALA A 94 2.50 6.09 -7.65
C ALA A 94 2.66 6.59 -6.21
N GLU A 95 2.59 7.91 -6.00
CA GLU A 95 2.66 8.52 -4.66
C GLU A 95 1.44 8.15 -3.82
N TYR A 96 0.25 8.17 -4.42
CA TYR A 96 -0.98 7.71 -3.78
C TYR A 96 -0.84 6.27 -3.31
N ALA A 97 -0.38 5.37 -4.19
CA ALA A 97 -0.14 3.98 -3.84
C ALA A 97 0.89 3.81 -2.72
N ALA A 98 1.92 4.67 -2.66
CA ALA A 98 2.97 4.61 -1.66
C ALA A 98 2.45 4.95 -0.26
N ILE A 99 1.53 5.93 -0.15
CA ILE A 99 1.02 6.39 1.16
C ILE A 99 -0.30 5.76 1.58
N LEU A 100 -1.04 5.13 0.65
CA LEU A 100 -2.41 4.64 0.90
C LEU A 100 -2.49 3.76 2.16
N TYR A 101 -1.58 2.81 2.33
CA TYR A 101 -1.66 1.88 3.44
C TYR A 101 -1.30 2.48 4.79
N SER A 102 -0.29 3.37 4.84
CA SER A 102 0.01 4.09 6.08
C SER A 102 -1.17 4.97 6.47
N THR A 103 -1.79 5.67 5.52
CA THR A 103 -2.96 6.49 5.78
C THR A 103 -4.15 5.65 6.27
N LEU A 104 -4.43 4.50 5.66
CA LEU A 104 -5.50 3.61 6.13
C LEU A 104 -5.22 3.08 7.54
N HIS A 105 -3.98 2.70 7.83
CA HIS A 105 -3.58 2.19 9.14
C HIS A 105 -3.68 3.26 10.24
N GLU A 106 -3.28 4.50 9.94
CA GLU A 106 -3.45 5.64 10.84
C GLU A 106 -4.94 5.89 11.15
N MET A 107 -5.81 5.80 10.14
CA MET A 107 -7.26 5.98 10.33
C MET A 107 -7.90 4.83 11.12
N ASP A 108 -7.40 3.60 10.96
CA ASP A 108 -7.86 2.45 11.75
C ASP A 108 -7.55 2.60 13.25
N ALA A 109 -6.40 3.19 13.58
CA ALA A 109 -6.03 3.46 14.97
C ALA A 109 -6.97 4.47 15.65
N GLU A 110 -7.73 5.25 14.89
CA GLU A 110 -8.69 6.23 15.41
C GLU A 110 -10.07 5.63 15.74
N HIS A 111 -10.29 4.33 15.50
CA HIS A 111 -11.56 3.63 15.75
C HIS A 111 -12.77 4.36 15.16
N LEU A 112 -12.69 4.67 13.86
CA LEU A 112 -13.74 5.37 13.13
C LEU A 112 -14.89 4.42 12.76
N ASP A 113 -16.06 4.98 12.48
CA ASP A 113 -17.22 4.22 12.03
C ASP A 113 -17.07 3.78 10.56
N TRP A 114 -16.34 4.56 9.76
CA TRP A 114 -16.10 4.30 8.34
C TRP A 114 -14.89 5.08 7.80
N ILE A 115 -14.29 4.53 6.74
CA ILE A 115 -13.34 5.22 5.86
C ILE A 115 -13.96 5.29 4.47
N ALA A 116 -14.06 6.48 3.91
CA ALA A 116 -14.53 6.71 2.55
C ALA A 116 -13.38 7.22 1.69
N VAL A 117 -13.27 6.71 0.47
CA VAL A 117 -12.24 7.11 -0.49
C VAL A 117 -12.92 7.71 -1.72
N GLU A 118 -12.51 8.90 -2.12
CA GLU A 118 -12.91 9.49 -3.40
C GLU A 118 -12.49 8.53 -4.53
N MET A 119 -13.39 8.29 -5.49
CA MET A 119 -13.11 7.40 -6.62
C MET A 119 -11.87 7.90 -7.38
N PRO A 120 -10.76 7.15 -7.41
CA PRO A 120 -9.59 7.56 -8.18
C PRO A 120 -9.93 7.69 -9.67
N PRO A 121 -9.18 8.45 -10.47
CA PRO A 121 -9.41 8.57 -11.91
C PRO A 121 -9.41 7.23 -12.66
N ASP A 122 -10.11 7.16 -13.81
CA ASP A 122 -10.22 5.94 -14.63
C ASP A 122 -9.17 5.90 -15.74
N GLU A 123 -7.90 6.08 -15.35
CA GLU A 123 -6.77 6.01 -16.26
C GLU A 123 -5.89 4.77 -15.99
N PRO A 124 -5.11 4.28 -16.99
CA PRO A 124 -4.31 3.07 -16.85
C PRO A 124 -3.35 3.08 -15.65
N GLU A 125 -2.78 4.24 -15.34
CA GLU A 125 -1.87 4.46 -14.22
C GLU A 125 -2.53 4.28 -12.84
N TRP A 126 -3.85 4.53 -12.75
CA TRP A 126 -4.64 4.36 -11.53
C TRP A 126 -5.23 2.96 -11.35
N SER A 127 -5.13 2.09 -12.36
CA SER A 127 -5.70 0.74 -12.33
C SER A 127 -5.26 -0.08 -11.11
N GLY A 128 -3.98 0.01 -10.74
CA GLY A 128 -3.44 -0.69 -9.57
C GLY A 128 -3.98 -0.16 -8.24
N VAL A 129 -4.20 1.16 -8.13
CA VAL A 129 -4.80 1.78 -6.93
C VAL A 129 -6.27 1.38 -6.82
N ARG A 130 -7.02 1.44 -7.93
CA ARG A 130 -8.43 1.06 -7.99
C ARG A 130 -8.66 -0.42 -7.63
N ASP A 131 -7.84 -1.34 -8.17
CA ASP A 131 -7.92 -2.77 -7.83
C ASP A 131 -7.69 -2.99 -6.32
N ARG A 132 -6.69 -2.33 -5.74
CA ARG A 132 -6.40 -2.43 -4.30
C ARG A 132 -7.54 -1.90 -3.43
N LEU A 133 -8.05 -0.71 -3.73
CA LEU A 133 -9.19 -0.11 -2.99
C LEU A 133 -10.45 -0.98 -3.09
N THR A 134 -10.71 -1.56 -4.26
CA THR A 134 -11.84 -2.46 -4.47
C THR A 134 -11.71 -3.75 -3.65
N ARG A 135 -10.48 -4.26 -3.48
CA ARG A 135 -10.21 -5.44 -2.63
C ARG A 135 -10.25 -5.12 -1.14
N ALA A 136 -9.83 -3.91 -0.76
CA ALA A 136 -9.84 -3.43 0.62
C ALA A 136 -11.26 -3.14 1.13
N GLY A 137 -12.18 -2.74 0.24
CA GLY A 137 -13.58 -2.45 0.58
C GLY A 137 -14.56 -3.62 0.43
N ARG A 138 -14.09 -4.84 0.17
CA ARG A 138 -14.90 -6.06 0.10
C ARG A 138 -14.76 -6.89 1.36
#